data_AF-A0A811Q8J0-F1
#
_entry.id   AF-A0A811Q8J0-F1
#
_cell.length_a   1.000
_cell.length_b   1.000
_cell.length_c   1.000
_cell.angle_alpha   90.00
_cell.angle_beta   90.00
_cell.angle_gamma   90.00
#
_symmetry.space_group_name_H-M   'P 1'
#
loop_
_entity.id
_entity.type
_entity.pdbx_description
1 polymer ?
#
loop_
_entity_poly.entity_id
_entity_poly.type
_entity_poly.pdbx_seq_one_letter_code
_entity_poly.pdbx_strand_id
1 'polypeptide(L)'
;MPPIRDVEVIFLRVTIQNYARRTCLHFSNQSMILDRYLYENPKLIIPFRSIRSDEVGFLHPTQFCSLEDDDSNSQHSEPHHTRYLWCRDHKLAISAEILPRLYRAARDAYCNARDAPLSPTHLMRHTKALLILCPDLLTAWNSRNMVLSAEYDFTKLKDELQLCALILSYSPKNESTWSHRRWVIKQVAEQHQDMSEIIENESILVKEIAEKSKMNYRAWRHRCWLIPYMTRKQVLDELKKSTKWSELHVADNCCFHYRRSLLLTLLESRLGNGEDSLSWESETYLLWKEELRWDEMLIRRYQGRESLWNHRRFLSQWWIQRLLTVEETCPSTMSQVDLFVSQEIYLLSECLNDPEDEFDESPSPGIEREAGRKAAFHFPGEAVGRGGKSLQAGEEAVVDESAGLG
;
A
#
# COMPACT_ATOMS: atom_id res chain seq x y z
N MET A 1 -18.00 15.95 -21.39
CA MET A 1 -17.28 15.45 -20.20
C MET A 1 -16.80 14.04 -20.44
N PRO A 2 -15.50 13.81 -20.60
CA PRO A 2 -14.82 12.70 -19.95
C PRO A 2 -14.34 13.16 -18.54
N PRO A 3 -14.24 12.24 -17.57
CA PRO A 3 -13.66 12.55 -16.27
C PRO A 3 -12.16 12.84 -16.40
N ILE A 4 -11.57 13.55 -15.43
CA ILE A 4 -10.11 13.72 -15.23
C ILE A 4 -9.48 12.35 -14.87
N ARG A 5 -9.67 11.33 -15.71
CA ARG A 5 -9.19 9.96 -15.49
C ARG A 5 -8.06 9.56 -16.44
N ASP A 6 -7.86 10.28 -17.55
CA ASP A 6 -6.93 9.86 -18.60
C ASP A 6 -5.89 10.94 -18.99
N VAL A 7 -5.48 11.80 -18.06
CA VAL A 7 -4.29 12.63 -18.26
C VAL A 7 -3.15 11.95 -17.51
N GLU A 8 -2.27 11.27 -18.26
CA GLU A 8 -1.07 10.61 -17.73
C GLU A 8 -0.29 11.54 -16.79
N VAL A 9 -0.36 11.25 -15.48
CA VAL A 9 0.49 11.84 -14.41
C VAL A 9 1.93 11.28 -14.49
N ILE A 10 2.31 10.63 -15.59
CA ILE A 10 3.45 9.71 -15.65
C ILE A 10 4.79 10.43 -15.85
N PHE A 11 4.84 11.67 -16.36
CA PHE A 11 6.14 12.25 -16.76
C PHE A 11 6.85 13.20 -15.77
N LEU A 12 6.26 13.55 -14.61
CA LEU A 12 6.84 14.58 -13.72
C LEU A 12 7.50 14.06 -12.43
N ARG A 13 7.32 12.79 -12.06
CA ARG A 13 7.93 12.21 -10.84
C ARG A 13 9.45 12.12 -10.90
N VAL A 14 9.98 11.76 -12.07
CA VAL A 14 11.42 11.56 -12.27
C VAL A 14 12.19 12.86 -12.07
N THR A 15 11.59 14.00 -12.40
CA THR A 15 12.25 15.31 -12.32
C THR A 15 12.44 15.78 -10.88
N ILE A 16 11.47 15.61 -9.98
CA ILE A 16 11.60 16.07 -8.58
C ILE A 16 12.52 15.14 -7.78
N GLN A 17 12.38 13.83 -7.92
CA GLN A 17 13.28 12.86 -7.26
C GLN A 17 14.71 12.97 -7.78
N ASN A 18 14.92 13.19 -9.09
CA ASN A 18 16.27 13.42 -9.63
C ASN A 18 16.80 14.82 -9.29
N TYR A 19 15.97 15.85 -9.16
CA TYR A 19 16.41 17.17 -8.71
C TYR A 19 16.82 17.12 -7.24
N ALA A 20 16.04 16.48 -6.37
CA ALA A 20 16.37 16.27 -4.97
C ALA A 20 17.66 15.45 -4.77
N ARG A 21 17.92 14.45 -5.62
CA ARG A 21 19.18 13.68 -5.61
C ARG A 21 20.38 14.46 -6.18
N ARG A 22 20.17 15.45 -7.06
CA ARG A 22 21.26 16.18 -7.75
C ARG A 22 21.66 17.49 -7.10
N THR A 23 20.83 18.14 -6.28
CA THR A 23 21.14 19.46 -5.68
C THR A 23 21.59 19.40 -4.22
N CYS A 24 22.54 18.52 -3.92
CA CYS A 24 23.49 18.72 -2.82
C CYS A 24 24.72 19.40 -3.40
N LEU A 25 24.72 20.73 -3.56
CA LEU A 25 25.92 21.57 -3.70
C LEU A 25 25.48 23.04 -3.71
N HIS A 26 26.11 23.81 -2.81
CA HIS A 26 26.16 25.26 -2.61
C HIS A 26 25.21 26.18 -3.38
N PHE A 27 24.63 27.19 -2.71
CA PHE A 27 24.80 28.61 -3.08
C PHE A 27 24.16 29.52 -2.01
N SER A 28 24.98 30.47 -1.55
CA SER A 28 24.66 31.55 -0.62
C SER A 28 23.97 32.73 -1.33
N ASN A 29 23.25 33.54 -0.54
CA ASN A 29 22.74 34.89 -0.87
C ASN A 29 21.49 35.03 -1.77
N GLN A 30 20.36 34.43 -1.37
CA GLN A 30 19.01 34.86 -1.81
C GLN A 30 18.04 35.06 -0.63
N SER A 31 18.53 35.56 0.50
CA SER A 31 17.75 35.70 1.74
C SER A 31 16.68 36.80 1.73
N MET A 32 16.73 37.82 0.85
CA MET A 32 15.81 38.98 0.94
C MET A 32 14.58 38.96 0.02
N ILE A 33 14.51 38.07 -0.98
CA ILE A 33 13.32 37.96 -1.85
C ILE A 33 12.31 36.96 -1.26
N LEU A 34 12.80 35.97 -0.52
CA LEU A 34 12.00 34.89 0.04
C LEU A 34 11.19 35.33 1.27
N ASP A 35 11.80 36.10 2.17
CA ASP A 35 11.09 36.69 3.30
C ASP A 35 10.00 37.63 2.82
N ARG A 36 10.26 38.46 1.79
CA ARG A 36 9.23 39.33 1.22
C ARG A 36 8.14 38.54 0.49
N TYR A 37 8.46 37.48 -0.25
CA TYR A 37 7.46 36.65 -0.95
C TYR A 37 6.63 35.78 0.00
N LEU A 38 7.20 35.32 1.12
CA LEU A 38 6.50 34.52 2.15
C LEU A 38 5.77 35.41 3.19
N TYR A 39 6.26 36.64 3.43
CA TYR A 39 5.65 37.66 4.31
C TYR A 39 4.57 38.49 3.61
N GLU A 40 4.72 38.78 2.31
CA GLU A 40 3.67 39.40 1.47
C GLU A 40 2.68 38.35 0.94
N ASN A 41 3.05 37.06 0.87
CA ASN A 41 2.14 35.98 0.49
C ASN A 41 2.10 34.83 1.51
N PRO A 42 1.71 35.08 2.77
CA PRO A 42 1.33 34.01 3.70
C PRO A 42 0.17 33.18 3.13
N LYS A 43 -0.49 33.69 2.07
CA LYS A 43 -1.51 33.04 1.23
C LYS A 43 -1.02 31.98 0.24
N LEU A 44 0.27 31.94 -0.10
CA LEU A 44 0.83 30.84 -0.89
C LEU A 44 1.06 29.56 -0.04
N ILE A 45 1.00 29.68 1.30
CA ILE A 45 0.86 28.57 2.25
C ILE A 45 -0.63 28.35 2.61
N ILE A 46 -1.55 29.25 2.20
CA ILE A 46 -2.98 29.15 2.55
C ILE A 46 -3.71 27.97 1.93
N PRO A 47 -3.34 27.34 0.79
CA PRO A 47 -3.99 26.09 0.42
C PRO A 47 -3.81 25.06 1.54
N PHE A 48 -2.65 25.04 2.21
CA PHE A 48 -2.33 24.06 3.24
C PHE A 48 -2.96 24.32 4.62
N ARG A 49 -3.63 25.48 4.82
CA ARG A 49 -4.32 25.83 6.08
C ARG A 49 -5.68 25.15 6.23
N SER A 50 -6.31 24.73 5.12
CA SER A 50 -7.65 24.11 5.12
C SER A 50 -7.83 23.14 3.93
N ILE A 51 -6.77 22.42 3.56
CA ILE A 51 -6.90 21.32 2.61
C ILE A 51 -7.68 20.19 3.29
N ARG A 52 -9.00 20.22 3.14
CA ARG A 52 -9.84 19.03 2.95
C ARG A 52 -9.77 18.63 1.47
N SER A 53 -8.60 18.72 0.85
CA SER A 53 -8.41 18.21 -0.51
C SER A 53 -8.08 16.75 -0.41
N ASP A 54 -8.78 15.95 -1.19
CA ASP A 54 -8.64 14.50 -1.24
C ASP A 54 -7.50 14.10 -2.20
N GLU A 55 -7.15 14.97 -3.15
CA GLU A 55 -6.13 14.70 -4.17
C GLU A 55 -5.23 15.92 -4.46
N VAL A 56 -3.93 15.67 -4.69
CA VAL A 56 -2.97 16.66 -5.23
C VAL A 56 -2.44 16.21 -6.58
N GLY A 57 -2.49 17.08 -7.58
CA GLY A 57 -1.92 16.87 -8.92
C GLY A 57 -0.74 17.79 -9.20
N PHE A 58 0.29 17.25 -9.86
CA PHE A 58 1.42 18.02 -10.37
C PHE A 58 1.32 18.07 -11.90
N LEU A 59 1.00 19.24 -12.45
CA LEU A 59 0.63 19.37 -13.86
C LEU A 59 1.69 20.10 -14.65
N HIS A 60 1.93 19.66 -15.88
CA HIS A 60 2.74 20.44 -16.82
C HIS A 60 2.04 21.78 -17.11
N PRO A 61 2.76 22.90 -17.33
CA PRO A 61 2.14 24.20 -17.58
C PRO A 61 1.06 24.19 -18.67
N THR A 62 1.23 23.39 -19.74
CA THR A 62 0.21 23.25 -20.80
C THR A 62 -1.09 22.61 -20.31
N GLN A 63 -1.02 21.61 -19.43
CA GLN A 63 -2.19 20.98 -18.80
C GLN A 63 -2.81 21.90 -17.74
N PHE A 64 -1.98 22.74 -17.11
CA PHE A 64 -2.44 23.70 -16.12
C PHE A 64 -3.25 24.83 -16.78
N CYS A 65 -2.78 25.37 -17.91
CA CYS A 65 -3.51 26.40 -18.67
C CYS A 65 -4.90 25.93 -19.13
N SER A 66 -5.04 24.66 -19.54
CA SER A 66 -6.36 24.12 -19.92
C SER A 66 -7.38 24.08 -18.77
N LEU A 67 -6.94 24.11 -17.51
CA LEU A 67 -7.84 24.21 -16.36
C LEU A 67 -8.37 25.64 -16.14
N GLU A 68 -7.65 26.65 -16.63
CA GLU A 68 -8.05 28.06 -16.56
C GLU A 68 -9.00 28.44 -17.71
N ASP A 69 -8.83 27.83 -18.88
CA ASP A 69 -9.67 28.10 -20.07
C ASP A 69 -11.13 27.63 -19.89
N ASP A 70 -11.36 26.49 -19.23
CA ASP A 70 -12.71 25.99 -18.89
C ASP A 70 -13.47 26.90 -17.89
N ASP A 71 -12.76 27.84 -17.27
CA ASP A 71 -13.24 28.66 -16.16
C ASP A 71 -13.72 30.07 -16.59
N SER A 72 -13.43 30.44 -17.82
CA SER A 72 -13.64 31.77 -18.41
C SER A 72 -15.11 32.19 -18.56
N ASN A 73 -16.07 31.35 -18.16
CA ASN A 73 -17.50 31.67 -18.06
C ASN A 73 -17.91 32.29 -16.70
N SER A 74 -16.99 32.44 -15.74
CA SER A 74 -17.27 33.10 -14.46
C SER A 74 -16.58 34.47 -14.39
N GLN A 75 -17.36 35.54 -14.47
CA GLN A 75 -16.89 36.92 -14.35
C GLN A 75 -16.45 37.24 -12.91
N HIS A 76 -15.24 36.82 -12.52
CA HIS A 76 -14.57 37.38 -11.34
C HIS A 76 -13.08 37.58 -11.62
N SER A 77 -12.69 38.86 -11.66
CA SER A 77 -11.31 39.31 -11.64
C SER A 77 -10.65 38.91 -10.31
N GLU A 78 -9.74 37.93 -10.34
CA GLU A 78 -9.01 37.48 -9.15
C GLU A 78 -7.48 37.32 -9.42
N PRO A 79 -6.66 37.41 -8.35
CA PRO A 79 -5.29 37.96 -8.38
C PRO A 79 -4.23 37.00 -8.93
N HIS A 80 -3.02 37.51 -9.21
CA HIS A 80 -1.79 36.84 -9.69
C HIS A 80 -1.39 35.47 -9.07
N HIS A 81 -2.12 34.97 -8.08
CA HIS A 81 -1.95 33.67 -7.43
C HIS A 81 -2.50 32.48 -8.25
N THR A 82 -3.33 32.75 -9.26
CA THR A 82 -3.93 31.75 -10.17
C THR A 82 -2.94 31.04 -11.07
N ARG A 83 -1.83 31.70 -11.45
CA ARG A 83 -0.90 31.19 -12.49
C ARG A 83 -0.26 29.81 -12.19
N TYR A 84 -0.14 29.42 -10.93
CA TYR A 84 0.64 28.23 -10.55
C TYR A 84 -0.07 27.27 -9.60
N LEU A 85 -1.17 27.70 -8.98
CA LEU A 85 -1.94 26.92 -8.02
C LEU A 85 -3.42 27.00 -8.40
N TRP A 86 -4.04 25.84 -8.53
CA TRP A 86 -5.48 25.71 -8.79
C TRP A 86 -6.09 24.82 -7.71
N CYS A 87 -7.20 25.25 -7.11
CA CYS A 87 -7.82 24.52 -6.02
C CYS A 87 -9.35 24.58 -6.13
N ARG A 88 -9.99 23.47 -6.49
CA ARG A 88 -11.46 23.30 -6.56
C ARG A 88 -11.85 21.86 -6.31
N ASP A 89 -13.11 21.64 -5.93
CA ASP A 89 -13.69 20.30 -5.75
C ASP A 89 -12.82 19.35 -4.91
N HIS A 90 -12.23 19.85 -3.83
CA HIS A 90 -11.31 19.09 -2.98
C HIS A 90 -10.06 18.57 -3.71
N LYS A 91 -9.61 19.25 -4.78
CA LYS A 91 -8.40 18.93 -5.53
C LYS A 91 -7.47 20.12 -5.58
N LEU A 92 -6.19 19.88 -5.38
CA LEU A 92 -5.13 20.88 -5.54
C LEU A 92 -4.27 20.51 -6.75
N ALA A 93 -4.22 21.35 -7.77
CA ALA A 93 -3.23 21.23 -8.83
C ALA A 93 -2.11 22.26 -8.64
N ILE A 94 -0.87 21.81 -8.81
CA ILE A 94 0.34 22.64 -8.73
C ILE A 94 1.06 22.54 -10.07
N SER A 95 1.31 23.70 -10.69
CA SER A 95 2.11 23.76 -11.92
C SER A 95 3.54 23.29 -11.66
N ALA A 96 4.03 22.41 -12.52
CA ALA A 96 5.39 21.88 -12.46
C ALA A 96 6.48 22.97 -12.52
N GLU A 97 6.18 24.11 -13.16
CA GLU A 97 7.09 25.24 -13.31
C GLU A 97 7.56 25.79 -11.95
N ILE A 98 6.66 25.81 -10.95
CA ILE A 98 6.97 26.41 -9.65
C ILE A 98 7.58 25.39 -8.65
N LEU A 99 7.54 24.09 -8.94
CA LEU A 99 7.94 23.04 -7.99
C LEU A 99 9.38 23.18 -7.46
N PRO A 100 10.42 23.47 -8.28
CA PRO A 100 11.77 23.65 -7.75
C PRO A 100 11.91 24.86 -6.82
N ARG A 101 11.10 25.91 -7.00
CA ARG A 101 11.08 27.09 -6.14
C ARG A 101 10.31 26.82 -4.85
N LEU A 102 9.15 26.19 -4.96
CA LEU A 102 8.34 25.78 -3.80
C LEU A 102 9.11 24.80 -2.91
N TYR A 103 9.76 23.79 -3.49
CA TYR A 103 10.53 22.82 -2.72
C TYR A 103 11.67 23.48 -1.95
N ARG A 104 12.46 24.35 -2.60
CA ARG A 104 13.53 25.10 -1.92
C ARG A 104 12.99 25.94 -0.78
N ALA A 105 11.92 26.71 -1.02
CA ALA A 105 11.31 27.53 0.01
C ALA A 105 10.77 26.70 1.20
N ALA A 106 10.11 25.57 0.93
CA ALA A 106 9.59 24.69 1.96
C ALA A 106 10.71 24.04 2.79
N ARG A 107 11.80 23.63 2.11
CA ARG A 107 12.99 23.06 2.77
C ARG A 107 13.69 24.10 3.65
N ASP A 108 13.92 25.30 3.13
CA ASP A 108 14.61 26.35 3.88
C ASP A 108 13.77 26.79 5.09
N ALA A 109 12.45 26.90 4.94
CA ALA A 109 11.53 27.16 6.05
C ALA A 109 11.54 26.02 7.09
N TYR A 110 11.64 24.76 6.67
CA TYR A 110 11.79 23.62 7.58
C TYR A 110 13.13 23.65 8.33
N CYS A 111 14.25 23.89 7.64
CA CYS A 111 15.57 24.00 8.28
C CYS A 111 15.59 25.11 9.32
N ASN A 112 15.10 26.30 8.95
CA ASN A 112 15.00 27.44 9.88
C ASN A 112 14.09 27.13 11.08
N ALA A 113 12.98 26.40 10.86
CA ALA A 113 12.08 26.00 11.94
C ALA A 113 12.65 24.93 12.87
N ARG A 114 13.49 24.05 12.35
CA ARG A 114 14.15 23.00 13.14
C ARG A 114 15.28 23.55 14.01
N ASP A 115 16.03 24.51 13.49
CA ASP A 115 17.25 25.02 14.13
C ASP A 115 16.96 26.23 15.06
N ALA A 116 15.73 26.75 15.06
CA ALA A 116 15.28 27.85 15.92
C ALA A 116 14.28 27.36 17.00
N PRO A 117 14.09 28.11 18.11
CA PRO A 117 13.04 27.84 19.10
C PRO A 117 11.66 28.25 18.58
N LEU A 118 11.26 27.71 17.42
CA LEU A 118 9.96 27.97 16.81
C LEU A 118 8.90 27.01 17.38
N SER A 119 7.63 27.48 17.42
CA SER A 119 6.54 26.70 18.01
C SER A 119 6.29 25.38 17.23
N PRO A 120 5.90 24.28 17.92
CA PRO A 120 5.58 22.99 17.28
C PRO A 120 4.59 23.11 16.11
N THR A 121 3.65 24.06 16.21
CA THR A 121 2.69 24.38 15.15
C THR A 121 3.35 24.84 13.85
N HIS A 122 4.38 25.68 13.93
CA HIS A 122 5.12 26.12 12.74
C HIS A 122 5.89 24.97 12.11
N LEU A 123 6.56 24.14 12.92
CA LEU A 123 7.27 22.96 12.44
C LEU A 123 6.34 21.98 11.72
N MET A 124 5.15 21.70 12.29
CA MET A 124 4.12 20.87 11.66
C MET A 124 3.60 21.47 10.35
N ARG A 125 3.47 22.79 10.26
CA ARG A 125 3.04 23.46 9.02
C ARG A 125 4.11 23.36 7.92
N HIS A 126 5.37 23.62 8.24
CA HIS A 126 6.47 23.59 7.27
C HIS A 126 6.77 22.17 6.79
N THR A 127 6.76 21.19 7.69
CA THR A 127 6.90 19.77 7.32
C THR A 127 5.74 19.26 6.47
N LYS A 128 4.50 19.69 6.71
CA LYS A 128 3.34 19.34 5.86
C LYS A 128 3.55 19.80 4.42
N ALA A 129 3.91 21.07 4.23
CA ALA A 129 4.17 21.62 2.89
C ALA A 129 5.34 20.90 2.20
N LEU A 130 6.41 20.61 2.94
CA LEU A 130 7.58 19.91 2.42
C LEU A 130 7.27 18.47 2.01
N LEU A 131 6.49 17.74 2.81
CA LEU A 131 6.12 16.34 2.55
C LEU A 131 5.11 16.18 1.41
N ILE A 132 4.24 17.17 1.19
CA ILE A 132 3.39 17.20 -0.01
C ILE A 132 4.24 17.33 -1.28
N LEU A 133 5.39 18.01 -1.22
CA LEU A 133 6.30 18.16 -2.37
C LEU A 133 7.32 17.02 -2.48
N CYS A 134 7.76 16.46 -1.34
CA CYS A 134 8.79 15.44 -1.25
C CYS A 134 8.48 14.48 -0.08
N PRO A 135 7.62 13.47 -0.29
CA PRO A 135 7.18 12.56 0.76
C PRO A 135 8.25 11.56 1.22
N ASP A 136 9.36 11.44 0.49
CA ASP A 136 10.47 10.55 0.84
C ASP A 136 11.39 11.13 1.94
N LEU A 137 11.18 12.38 2.35
CA LEU A 137 12.03 13.05 3.33
C LEU A 137 11.78 12.56 4.76
N LEU A 138 12.51 11.53 5.17
CA LEU A 138 12.37 10.89 6.49
C LEU A 138 12.59 11.85 7.67
N THR A 139 13.50 12.84 7.54
CA THR A 139 13.74 13.82 8.60
C THR A 139 12.51 14.67 8.90
N ALA A 140 11.72 15.01 7.88
CA ALA A 140 10.47 15.73 8.07
C ALA A 140 9.41 14.86 8.77
N TRP A 141 9.28 13.58 8.39
CA TRP A 141 8.41 12.63 9.11
C TRP A 141 8.82 12.48 10.58
N ASN A 142 10.12 12.32 10.85
CA ASN A 142 10.64 12.21 12.22
C ASN A 142 10.35 13.47 13.06
N SER A 143 10.49 14.67 12.48
CA SER A 143 10.11 15.91 13.15
C SER A 143 8.63 15.94 13.52
N ARG A 144 7.74 15.37 12.69
CA ARG A 144 6.32 15.24 13.02
C ARG A 144 6.09 14.25 14.15
N ASN A 145 6.74 13.09 14.10
CA ASN A 145 6.68 12.09 15.18
C ASN A 145 7.06 12.70 16.52
N MET A 146 8.17 13.44 16.58
CA MET A 146 8.61 14.11 17.80
C MET A 146 7.55 15.07 18.36
N VAL A 147 6.92 15.88 17.50
CA VAL A 147 5.87 16.82 17.93
C VAL A 147 4.63 16.08 18.43
N LEU A 148 4.21 15.01 17.73
CA LEU A 148 3.01 14.25 18.05
C LEU A 148 3.18 13.35 19.28
N SER A 149 4.41 12.89 19.56
CA SER A 149 4.73 12.13 20.76
C SER A 149 4.83 13.00 22.01
N ALA A 150 4.96 14.33 21.88
CA ALA A 150 5.08 15.21 23.04
C ALA A 150 3.78 15.30 23.86
N GLU A 151 2.63 15.27 23.18
CA GLU A 151 1.31 15.31 23.81
C GLU A 151 0.32 14.54 22.93
N TYR A 152 -0.35 13.54 23.52
CA TYR A 152 -1.36 12.78 22.80
C TYR A 152 -2.56 13.66 22.44
N ASP A 153 -2.87 13.72 21.16
CA ASP A 153 -4.02 14.45 20.63
C ASP A 153 -4.59 13.67 19.45
N PHE A 154 -5.73 13.01 19.69
CA PHE A 154 -6.38 12.17 18.68
C PHE A 154 -6.79 12.95 17.43
N THR A 155 -7.12 14.24 17.57
CA THR A 155 -7.49 15.09 16.43
C THR A 155 -6.29 15.30 15.52
N LYS A 156 -5.12 15.59 16.10
CA LYS A 156 -3.87 15.73 15.33
C LYS A 156 -3.48 14.42 14.66
N LEU A 157 -3.70 13.26 15.30
CA LEU A 157 -3.44 11.96 14.67
C LEU A 157 -4.41 11.68 13.50
N LYS A 158 -5.69 12.05 13.62
CA LYS A 158 -6.63 12.00 12.48
C LYS A 158 -6.18 12.89 11.33
N ASP A 159 -5.69 14.10 11.61
CA ASP A 159 -5.13 15.00 10.60
C ASP A 159 -3.88 14.40 9.90
N GLU A 160 -3.04 13.66 10.64
CA GLU A 160 -1.92 12.93 10.03
C GLU A 160 -2.37 11.82 9.09
N LEU A 161 -3.40 11.06 9.46
CA LEU A 161 -3.97 10.04 8.57
C LEU A 161 -4.52 10.69 7.29
N GLN A 162 -5.11 11.88 7.38
CA GLN A 162 -5.55 12.62 6.19
C GLN A 162 -4.35 13.08 5.34
N LEU A 163 -3.27 13.60 5.95
CA LEU A 163 -2.05 13.95 5.21
C LEU A 163 -1.45 12.75 4.49
N CYS A 164 -1.37 11.60 5.15
CA CYS A 164 -0.91 10.36 4.51
C CYS A 164 -1.81 9.94 3.35
N ALA A 165 -3.13 10.00 3.51
CA ALA A 165 -4.09 9.66 2.45
C ALA A 165 -3.91 10.59 1.24
N LEU A 166 -3.78 11.89 1.48
CA LEU A 166 -3.50 12.89 0.45
C LEU A 166 -2.21 12.57 -0.31
N ILE A 167 -1.12 12.24 0.39
CA ILE A 167 0.15 11.88 -0.24
C ILE A 167 0.04 10.59 -1.03
N LEU A 168 -0.67 9.58 -0.50
CA LEU A 168 -0.88 8.30 -1.17
C LEU A 168 -1.78 8.41 -2.40
N SER A 169 -2.65 9.43 -2.49
CA SER A 169 -3.48 9.68 -3.68
C SER A 169 -2.64 9.88 -4.95
N TYR A 170 -1.54 10.61 -4.85
CA TYR A 170 -0.63 10.87 -5.97
C TYR A 170 0.66 10.03 -5.89
N SER A 171 0.97 9.44 -4.74
CA SER A 171 2.14 8.60 -4.47
C SER A 171 1.80 7.25 -3.81
N PRO A 172 0.97 6.40 -4.46
CA PRO A 172 0.38 5.20 -3.83
C PRO A 172 1.39 4.13 -3.40
N LYS A 173 2.62 4.18 -3.91
CA LYS A 173 3.71 3.25 -3.58
C LYS A 173 4.78 3.86 -2.66
N ASN A 174 4.51 5.00 -2.02
CA ASN A 174 5.49 5.67 -1.15
C ASN A 174 5.64 4.97 0.21
N GLU A 175 6.82 4.38 0.48
CA GLU A 175 7.03 3.59 1.69
C GLU A 175 7.14 4.44 2.97
N SER A 176 7.74 5.63 2.87
CA SER A 176 7.86 6.55 4.02
C SER A 176 6.49 6.96 4.54
N THR A 177 5.55 7.23 3.63
CA THR A 177 4.17 7.59 3.95
C THR A 177 3.40 6.42 4.56
N TRP A 178 3.53 5.21 3.99
CA TRP A 178 2.95 4.00 4.58
C TRP A 178 3.51 3.71 5.98
N SER A 179 4.82 3.92 6.18
CA SER A 179 5.48 3.72 7.47
C SER A 179 4.99 4.72 8.52
N HIS A 180 4.89 6.01 8.17
CA HIS A 180 4.31 7.03 9.04
C HIS A 180 2.86 6.73 9.39
N ARG A 181 2.05 6.32 8.39
CA ARG A 181 0.65 5.94 8.60
C ARG A 181 0.51 4.81 9.62
N ARG A 182 1.31 3.75 9.50
CA ARG A 182 1.35 2.64 10.47
C ARG A 182 1.79 3.12 11.86
N TRP A 183 2.77 4.01 11.93
CA TRP A 183 3.19 4.61 13.20
C TRP A 183 2.04 5.36 13.88
N VAL A 184 1.29 6.20 13.15
CA VAL A 184 0.12 6.93 13.68
C VAL A 184 -0.95 5.97 14.20
N ILE A 185 -1.31 4.94 13.42
CA ILE A 185 -2.31 3.94 13.83
C ILE A 185 -1.87 3.20 15.09
N LYS A 186 -0.57 2.88 15.19
CA LYS A 186 -0.01 2.25 16.38
C LYS A 186 -0.15 3.15 17.61
N GLN A 187 0.10 4.46 17.48
CA GLN A 187 -0.08 5.42 18.58
C GLN A 187 -1.55 5.46 19.05
N VAL A 188 -2.51 5.39 18.14
CA VAL A 188 -3.94 5.33 18.52
C VAL A 188 -4.26 4.03 19.25
N ALA A 189 -3.78 2.90 18.76
CA ALA A 189 -4.02 1.60 19.38
C ALA A 189 -3.41 1.49 20.79
N GLU A 190 -2.23 2.07 21.00
CA GLU A 190 -1.56 2.13 22.31
C GLU A 190 -2.36 2.94 23.36
N GLN A 191 -3.29 3.80 22.94
CA GLN A 191 -4.17 4.58 23.83
C GLN A 191 -5.55 3.93 24.04
N HIS A 192 -5.68 2.63 23.73
CA HIS A 192 -6.90 1.84 23.92
C HIS A 192 -8.17 2.46 23.31
N GLN A 193 -8.03 3.22 22.22
CA GLN A 193 -9.17 3.73 21.48
C GLN A 193 -9.83 2.61 20.68
N ASP A 194 -11.13 2.79 20.38
CA ASP A 194 -11.82 1.90 19.45
C ASP A 194 -11.21 2.02 18.05
N MET A 195 -10.58 0.94 17.58
CA MET A 195 -9.94 0.88 16.28
C MET A 195 -10.93 0.66 15.14
N SER A 196 -12.22 0.46 15.43
CA SER A 196 -13.22 0.05 14.43
C SER A 196 -13.38 1.05 13.30
N GLU A 197 -13.53 2.35 13.62
CA GLU A 197 -13.65 3.41 12.61
C GLU A 197 -12.37 3.51 11.76
N ILE A 198 -11.20 3.41 12.39
CA ILE A 198 -9.91 3.49 11.70
C ILE A 198 -9.77 2.32 10.73
N ILE A 199 -9.99 1.09 11.18
CA ILE A 199 -9.87 -0.11 10.34
C ILE A 199 -10.80 -0.03 9.12
N GLU A 200 -12.05 0.42 9.30
CA GLU A 200 -12.97 0.59 8.17
C GLU A 200 -12.46 1.63 7.16
N ASN A 201 -12.02 2.79 7.66
CA ASN A 201 -11.45 3.84 6.81
C ASN A 201 -10.18 3.38 6.08
N GLU A 202 -9.32 2.61 6.75
CA GLU A 202 -8.12 2.01 6.13
C GLU A 202 -8.48 1.00 5.03
N SER A 203 -9.51 0.19 5.26
CA SER A 203 -10.01 -0.79 4.28
C SER A 203 -10.50 -0.09 3.01
N ILE A 204 -11.24 1.01 3.15
CA ILE A 204 -11.70 1.86 2.04
C ILE A 204 -10.50 2.47 1.30
N LEU A 205 -9.56 3.10 2.02
CA LEU A 205 -8.37 3.73 1.42
C LEU A 205 -7.54 2.73 0.61
N VAL A 206 -7.24 1.55 1.16
CA VAL A 206 -6.45 0.52 0.46
C VAL A 206 -7.16 0.07 -0.80
N LYS A 207 -8.49 -0.11 -0.75
CA LYS A 207 -9.30 -0.47 -1.92
C LYS A 207 -9.18 0.59 -3.01
N GLU A 208 -9.39 1.86 -2.69
CA GLU A 208 -9.28 2.96 -3.66
C GLU A 208 -7.87 3.06 -4.28
N ILE A 209 -6.83 2.88 -3.47
CA ILE A 209 -5.45 2.86 -3.94
C ILE A 209 -5.19 1.65 -4.86
N ALA A 210 -5.72 0.48 -4.53
CA ALA A 210 -5.58 -0.72 -5.34
C ALA A 210 -6.32 -0.60 -6.69
N GLU A 211 -7.45 0.12 -6.75
CA GLU A 211 -8.18 0.39 -7.99
C GLU A 211 -7.36 1.30 -8.92
N LYS A 212 -6.72 2.33 -8.36
CA LYS A 212 -5.94 3.31 -9.12
C LYS A 212 -4.53 2.82 -9.49
N SER A 213 -3.95 1.92 -8.69
CA SER A 213 -2.58 1.43 -8.87
C SER A 213 -2.55 -0.10 -8.87
N LYS A 214 -2.56 -0.69 -10.07
CA LYS A 214 -2.40 -2.14 -10.26
C LYS A 214 -1.17 -2.68 -9.51
N MET A 215 -1.33 -3.88 -8.94
CA MET A 215 -0.29 -4.62 -8.24
C MET A 215 0.39 -3.82 -7.11
N ASN A 216 -0.39 -3.06 -6.33
CA ASN A 216 0.15 -2.32 -5.20
C ASN A 216 0.32 -3.22 -3.96
N TYR A 217 1.39 -4.00 -3.95
CA TYR A 217 1.75 -4.83 -2.81
C TYR A 217 1.87 -4.04 -1.49
N ARG A 218 2.27 -2.76 -1.52
CA ARG A 218 2.40 -1.95 -0.29
C ARG A 218 1.05 -1.70 0.37
N ALA A 219 0.02 -1.42 -0.42
CA ALA A 219 -1.34 -1.21 0.09
C ALA A 219 -1.92 -2.50 0.69
N TRP A 220 -1.76 -3.63 -0.01
CA TRP A 220 -2.19 -4.94 0.52
C TRP A 220 -1.39 -5.36 1.76
N ARG A 221 -0.08 -5.11 1.80
CA ARG A 221 0.77 -5.36 2.97
C ARG A 221 0.32 -4.51 4.17
N HIS A 222 -0.06 -3.26 3.94
CA HIS A 222 -0.64 -2.41 5.00
C HIS A 222 -1.95 -3.01 5.54
N ARG A 223 -2.82 -3.51 4.66
CA ARG A 223 -4.07 -4.18 5.07
C ARG A 223 -3.81 -5.46 5.88
N CYS A 224 -2.83 -6.27 5.48
CA CYS A 224 -2.37 -7.42 6.29
C CYS A 224 -1.84 -6.97 7.66
N TRP A 225 -1.07 -5.88 7.71
CA TRP A 225 -0.51 -5.35 8.96
C TRP A 225 -1.58 -4.88 9.95
N LEU A 226 -2.78 -4.52 9.47
CA LEU A 226 -3.90 -4.11 10.32
C LEU A 226 -4.61 -5.28 11.02
N ILE A 227 -4.43 -6.51 10.54
CA ILE A 227 -5.18 -7.68 11.04
C ILE A 227 -5.07 -7.87 12.56
N PRO A 228 -3.91 -7.70 13.21
CA PRO A 228 -3.79 -7.84 14.67
C PRO A 228 -4.63 -6.83 15.48
N TYR A 229 -5.10 -5.74 14.86
CA TYR A 229 -5.96 -4.74 15.50
C TYR A 229 -7.46 -5.04 15.29
N MET A 230 -7.81 -6.05 14.50
CA MET A 230 -9.19 -6.40 14.17
C MET A 230 -9.80 -7.34 15.20
N THR A 231 -11.08 -7.13 15.51
CA THR A 231 -11.91 -8.15 16.17
C THR A 231 -12.19 -9.30 15.21
N ARG A 232 -12.54 -10.48 15.72
CA ARG A 232 -12.95 -11.62 14.88
C ARG A 232 -14.07 -11.25 13.90
N LYS A 233 -15.07 -10.49 14.37
CA LYS A 233 -16.18 -10.03 13.52
C LYS A 233 -15.66 -9.23 12.33
N GLN A 234 -14.73 -8.31 12.56
CA GLN A 234 -14.12 -7.52 11.49
C GLN A 234 -13.31 -8.39 10.52
N VAL A 235 -12.58 -9.39 11.02
CA VAL A 235 -11.86 -10.35 10.15
C VAL A 235 -12.82 -11.11 9.23
N LEU A 236 -13.96 -11.59 9.76
CA LEU A 236 -15.00 -12.25 8.97
C LEU A 236 -15.63 -11.29 7.94
N ASP A 237 -15.90 -10.05 8.33
CA ASP A 237 -16.45 -9.03 7.45
C ASP A 237 -15.47 -8.67 6.32
N GLU A 238 -14.17 -8.54 6.60
CA GLU A 238 -13.13 -8.31 5.59
C GLU A 238 -12.98 -9.48 4.61
N LEU A 239 -13.13 -10.72 5.07
CA LEU A 239 -13.13 -11.90 4.20
C LEU A 239 -14.33 -11.85 3.22
N LYS A 240 -15.52 -11.48 3.71
CA LYS A 240 -16.71 -11.30 2.86
C LYS A 240 -16.55 -10.14 1.89
N LYS A 241 -16.06 -8.98 2.36
CA LYS A 241 -15.85 -7.79 1.52
C LYS A 241 -14.84 -8.04 0.40
N SER A 242 -13.79 -8.83 0.66
CA SER A 242 -12.76 -9.14 -0.32
C SER A 242 -13.18 -10.17 -1.38
N THR A 243 -14.30 -10.88 -1.20
CA THR A 243 -14.82 -11.85 -2.18
C THR A 243 -15.08 -11.19 -3.53
N LYS A 244 -15.90 -10.12 -3.54
CA LYS A 244 -16.23 -9.40 -4.79
C LYS A 244 -15.00 -8.81 -5.48
N TRP A 245 -14.02 -8.35 -4.71
CA TRP A 245 -12.76 -7.88 -5.27
C TRP A 245 -12.02 -9.00 -6.00
N SER A 246 -11.89 -10.16 -5.36
CA SER A 246 -11.14 -11.32 -5.86
C SER A 246 -11.80 -11.92 -7.10
N GLU A 247 -13.13 -11.94 -7.18
CA GLU A 247 -13.89 -12.37 -8.35
C GLU A 247 -13.63 -11.50 -9.59
N LEU A 248 -13.43 -10.20 -9.39
CA LEU A 248 -13.13 -9.25 -10.46
C LEU A 248 -11.63 -9.21 -10.80
N HIS A 249 -10.77 -9.50 -9.83
CA HIS A 249 -9.31 -9.40 -9.94
C HIS A 249 -8.65 -10.76 -9.67
N VAL A 250 -9.06 -11.79 -10.42
CA VAL A 250 -8.60 -13.17 -10.21
C VAL A 250 -7.09 -13.37 -10.32
N ALA A 251 -6.38 -12.46 -11.01
CA ALA A 251 -4.92 -12.46 -11.11
C ALA A 251 -4.20 -11.75 -9.94
N ASP A 252 -4.92 -11.08 -9.03
CA ASP A 252 -4.34 -10.33 -7.93
C ASP A 252 -3.95 -11.24 -6.76
N ASN A 253 -2.77 -11.84 -6.86
CA ASN A 253 -2.19 -12.66 -5.79
C ASN A 253 -2.02 -11.90 -4.46
N CYS A 254 -1.92 -10.56 -4.47
CA CYS A 254 -1.83 -9.79 -3.23
C CYS A 254 -3.15 -9.81 -2.46
N CYS A 255 -4.29 -9.77 -3.16
CA CYS A 255 -5.60 -9.93 -2.54
C CYS A 255 -5.77 -11.35 -1.95
N PHE A 256 -5.41 -12.40 -2.71
CA PHE A 256 -5.44 -13.77 -2.19
C PHE A 256 -4.49 -13.97 -1.01
N HIS A 257 -3.30 -13.35 -1.02
CA HIS A 257 -2.44 -13.32 0.16
C HIS A 257 -3.14 -12.70 1.38
N TYR A 258 -3.83 -11.57 1.21
CA TYR A 258 -4.62 -10.96 2.28
C TYR A 258 -5.73 -11.89 2.80
N ARG A 259 -6.46 -12.56 1.91
CA ARG A 259 -7.46 -13.58 2.29
C ARG A 259 -6.84 -14.71 3.13
N ARG A 260 -5.69 -15.23 2.70
CA ARG A 260 -4.95 -16.26 3.46
C ARG A 260 -4.55 -15.76 4.85
N SER A 261 -4.09 -14.52 4.98
CA SER A 261 -3.78 -13.92 6.28
C SER A 261 -5.02 -13.84 7.19
N LEU A 262 -6.18 -13.43 6.67
CA LEU A 262 -7.43 -13.40 7.44
C LEU A 262 -7.83 -14.80 7.92
N LEU A 263 -7.75 -15.79 7.04
CA LEU A 263 -8.04 -17.20 7.36
C LEU A 263 -7.13 -17.73 8.47
N LEU A 264 -5.82 -17.46 8.39
CA LEU A 264 -4.86 -17.82 9.43
C LEU A 264 -5.20 -17.18 10.78
N THR A 265 -5.57 -15.90 10.81
CA THR A 265 -5.96 -15.23 12.06
C THR A 265 -7.23 -15.82 12.66
N LEU A 266 -8.20 -16.25 11.85
CA LEU A 266 -9.38 -16.96 12.35
C LEU A 266 -9.02 -18.29 13.01
N LEU A 267 -7.97 -18.98 12.53
CA LEU A 267 -7.44 -20.19 13.15
C LEU A 267 -6.70 -19.90 14.46
N GLU A 268 -5.86 -18.85 14.50
CA GLU A 268 -5.08 -18.48 15.68
C GLU A 268 -5.94 -18.00 16.85
N SER A 269 -7.07 -17.33 16.55
CA SER A 269 -8.03 -16.88 17.57
C SER A 269 -8.59 -18.02 18.46
N ARG A 270 -8.43 -19.27 18.03
CA ARG A 270 -8.74 -20.50 18.78
C ARG A 270 -7.94 -20.65 20.08
N LEU A 271 -6.74 -20.08 20.18
CA LEU A 271 -5.84 -20.32 21.31
C LEU A 271 -6.11 -19.41 22.53
N GLY A 272 -6.95 -18.38 22.38
CA GLY A 272 -7.13 -17.34 23.41
C GLY A 272 -8.48 -17.33 24.13
N ASN A 273 -9.56 -17.79 23.50
CA ASN A 273 -10.92 -17.68 24.04
C ASN A 273 -11.46 -19.05 24.45
N GLY A 274 -11.77 -19.23 25.73
CA GLY A 274 -12.41 -20.44 26.28
C GLY A 274 -13.90 -20.60 25.91
N GLU A 275 -14.30 -20.19 24.70
CA GLU A 275 -15.65 -20.42 24.16
C GLU A 275 -15.84 -21.91 23.80
N ASP A 276 -17.11 -22.33 23.66
CA ASP A 276 -17.50 -23.72 23.33
C ASP A 276 -16.76 -24.23 22.08
N SER A 277 -15.68 -24.98 22.31
CA SER A 277 -14.74 -25.48 21.30
C SER A 277 -15.43 -26.17 20.13
N LEU A 278 -16.57 -26.84 20.36
CA LEU A 278 -17.28 -27.64 19.35
C LEU A 278 -18.01 -26.79 18.29
N SER A 279 -18.57 -25.64 18.70
CA SER A 279 -19.31 -24.73 17.80
C SER A 279 -18.36 -24.04 16.82
N TRP A 280 -17.23 -23.59 17.34
CA TRP A 280 -16.19 -22.87 16.59
C TRP A 280 -15.45 -23.74 15.57
N GLU A 281 -15.17 -24.99 15.95
CA GLU A 281 -14.55 -25.97 15.06
C GLU A 281 -15.46 -26.30 13.87
N SER A 282 -16.77 -26.33 14.10
CA SER A 282 -17.78 -26.51 13.05
C SER A 282 -17.87 -25.28 12.14
N GLU A 283 -17.89 -24.07 12.69
CA GLU A 283 -17.91 -22.82 11.89
C GLU A 283 -16.66 -22.69 11.00
N THR A 284 -15.48 -22.96 11.56
CA THR A 284 -14.20 -22.88 10.85
C THR A 284 -14.12 -23.91 9.72
N TYR A 285 -14.57 -25.14 9.99
CA TYR A 285 -14.65 -26.20 8.99
C TYR A 285 -15.56 -25.80 7.82
N LEU A 286 -16.75 -25.26 8.11
CA LEU A 286 -17.68 -24.79 7.09
C LEU A 286 -17.08 -23.65 6.26
N LEU A 287 -16.46 -22.67 6.91
CA LEU A 287 -15.82 -21.53 6.24
C LEU A 287 -14.71 -21.98 5.28
N TRP A 288 -13.85 -22.91 5.70
CA TRP A 288 -12.79 -23.44 4.83
C TRP A 288 -13.33 -24.23 3.65
N LYS A 289 -14.40 -25.00 3.88
CA LYS A 289 -15.11 -25.76 2.84
C LYS A 289 -15.76 -24.84 1.81
N GLU A 290 -16.38 -23.76 2.26
CA GLU A 290 -16.96 -22.73 1.40
C GLU A 290 -15.88 -22.02 0.58
N GLU A 291 -14.74 -21.66 1.19
CA GLU A 291 -13.62 -21.04 0.49
C GLU A 291 -13.03 -21.97 -0.58
N LEU A 292 -12.85 -23.26 -0.28
CA LEU A 292 -12.45 -24.27 -1.27
C LEU A 292 -13.46 -24.34 -2.42
N ARG A 293 -14.75 -24.46 -2.13
CA ARG A 293 -15.77 -24.55 -3.18
C ARG A 293 -15.80 -23.28 -4.06
N TRP A 294 -15.64 -22.11 -3.46
CA TRP A 294 -15.60 -20.83 -4.17
C TRP A 294 -14.35 -20.71 -5.04
N ASP A 295 -13.18 -21.09 -4.53
CA ASP A 295 -11.93 -21.08 -5.28
C ASP A 295 -11.96 -22.07 -6.46
N GLU A 296 -12.53 -23.27 -6.27
CA GLU A 296 -12.76 -24.23 -7.36
C GLU A 296 -13.64 -23.64 -8.48
N MET A 297 -14.74 -22.96 -8.11
CA MET A 297 -15.59 -22.27 -9.09
C MET A 297 -14.80 -21.22 -9.88
N LEU A 298 -13.90 -20.48 -9.23
CA LEU A 298 -13.05 -19.51 -9.92
C LEU A 298 -12.02 -20.17 -10.83
N ILE A 299 -11.40 -21.27 -10.40
CA ILE A 299 -10.42 -22.03 -11.20
C ILE A 299 -11.08 -22.54 -12.49
N ARG A 300 -12.28 -23.14 -12.39
CA ARG A 300 -13.03 -23.64 -13.54
C ARG A 300 -13.41 -22.52 -14.51
N ARG A 301 -13.79 -21.35 -13.97
CA ARG A 301 -14.21 -20.19 -14.77
C ARG A 301 -13.07 -19.42 -15.41
N TYR A 302 -11.91 -19.36 -14.74
CA TYR A 302 -10.76 -18.55 -15.14
C TYR A 302 -9.51 -19.41 -15.20
N GLN A 303 -9.48 -20.30 -16.17
CA GLN A 303 -8.38 -21.25 -16.35
C GLN A 303 -7.05 -20.54 -16.60
N GLY A 304 -5.95 -21.19 -16.19
CA GLY A 304 -4.58 -20.67 -16.36
C GLY A 304 -4.18 -19.52 -15.42
N ARG A 305 -5.03 -19.11 -14.48
CA ARG A 305 -4.70 -18.08 -13.47
C ARG A 305 -3.96 -18.69 -12.28
N GLU A 306 -2.64 -18.50 -12.25
CA GLU A 306 -1.75 -19.08 -11.22
C GLU A 306 -2.09 -18.66 -9.78
N SER A 307 -2.57 -17.43 -9.58
CA SER A 307 -2.99 -16.91 -8.27
C SER A 307 -4.08 -17.76 -7.62
N LEU A 308 -5.03 -18.28 -8.40
CA LEU A 308 -6.09 -19.16 -7.90
C LEU A 308 -5.51 -20.48 -7.41
N TRP A 309 -4.65 -21.12 -8.21
CA TRP A 309 -3.97 -22.36 -7.80
C TRP A 309 -3.05 -22.18 -6.59
N ASN A 310 -2.41 -21.02 -6.47
CA ASN A 310 -1.61 -20.66 -5.29
C ASN A 310 -2.47 -20.49 -4.02
N HIS A 311 -3.70 -19.99 -4.16
CA HIS A 311 -4.68 -19.94 -3.07
C HIS A 311 -5.22 -21.33 -2.76
N ARG A 312 -5.61 -22.10 -3.78
CA ARG A 312 -6.03 -23.51 -3.66
C ARG A 312 -5.05 -24.33 -2.87
N ARG A 313 -3.77 -24.27 -3.24
CA ARG A 313 -2.70 -25.01 -2.57
C ARG A 313 -2.66 -24.73 -1.07
N PHE A 314 -2.79 -23.46 -0.66
CA PHE A 314 -2.85 -23.09 0.75
C PHE A 314 -4.07 -23.70 1.45
N LEU A 315 -5.25 -23.60 0.82
CA LEU A 315 -6.49 -24.14 1.38
C LEU A 315 -6.42 -25.67 1.53
N SER A 316 -5.96 -26.36 0.49
CA SER A 316 -5.83 -27.82 0.41
C SER A 316 -4.82 -28.34 1.45
N GLN A 317 -3.71 -27.62 1.70
CA GLN A 317 -2.74 -27.99 2.73
C GLN A 317 -3.38 -28.08 4.12
N TRP A 318 -4.10 -27.04 4.53
CA TRP A 318 -4.79 -27.05 5.82
C TRP A 318 -5.91 -28.09 5.85
N TRP A 319 -6.66 -28.22 4.76
CA TRP A 319 -7.78 -29.17 4.67
C TRP A 319 -7.31 -30.62 4.83
N ILE A 320 -6.22 -31.01 4.16
CA ILE A 320 -5.63 -32.34 4.29
C ILE A 320 -5.16 -32.60 5.72
N GLN A 321 -4.45 -31.67 6.34
CA GLN A 321 -4.01 -31.79 7.74
C GLN A 321 -5.20 -32.02 8.67
N ARG A 322 -6.29 -31.28 8.45
CA ARG A 322 -7.52 -31.40 9.23
C ARG A 322 -8.19 -32.77 9.05
N LEU A 323 -8.30 -33.26 7.81
CA LEU A 323 -8.88 -34.57 7.52
C LEU A 323 -8.07 -35.70 8.17
N LEU A 324 -6.73 -35.63 8.13
CA LEU A 324 -5.85 -36.59 8.80
C LEU A 324 -6.11 -36.65 10.31
N THR A 325 -6.24 -35.50 10.98
CA THR A 325 -6.57 -35.45 12.41
C THR A 325 -7.94 -36.09 12.73
N VAL A 326 -8.91 -35.96 11.83
CA VAL A 326 -10.25 -36.58 12.00
C VAL A 326 -10.18 -38.09 11.78
N GLU A 327 -9.42 -38.57 10.80
CA GLU A 327 -9.26 -40.01 10.54
C GLU A 327 -8.53 -40.74 11.66
N GLU A 328 -7.53 -40.11 12.28
CA GLU A 328 -6.84 -40.64 13.47
C GLU A 328 -7.80 -40.83 14.66
N THR A 329 -8.80 -39.94 14.79
CA THR A 329 -9.76 -39.97 15.90
C THR A 329 -10.99 -40.83 15.62
N CYS A 330 -11.37 -41.01 14.35
CA CYS A 330 -12.50 -41.85 13.93
C CYS A 330 -12.20 -42.52 12.57
N PRO A 331 -11.63 -43.75 12.58
CA PRO A 331 -11.33 -44.47 11.35
C PRO A 331 -12.62 -44.81 10.60
N SER A 332 -12.76 -44.29 9.38
CA SER A 332 -13.88 -44.62 8.50
C SER A 332 -13.45 -45.57 7.38
N THR A 333 -14.39 -46.31 6.80
CA THR A 333 -14.10 -47.31 5.74
C THR A 333 -13.52 -46.70 4.46
N MET A 334 -13.74 -45.40 4.23
CA MET A 334 -13.17 -44.65 3.10
C MET A 334 -12.29 -43.52 3.61
N SER A 335 -11.05 -43.44 3.13
CA SER A 335 -10.16 -42.32 3.38
C SER A 335 -10.73 -41.05 2.75
N GLN A 336 -11.10 -40.08 3.60
CA GLN A 336 -11.54 -38.75 3.21
C GLN A 336 -10.40 -37.98 2.56
N VAL A 337 -9.16 -38.21 3.00
CA VAL A 337 -7.96 -37.63 2.39
C VAL A 337 -7.81 -38.12 0.95
N ASP A 338 -7.90 -39.43 0.71
CA ASP A 338 -7.77 -40.00 -0.64
C ASP A 338 -8.89 -39.52 -1.57
N LEU A 339 -10.11 -39.40 -1.04
CA LEU A 339 -11.24 -38.83 -1.77
C LEU A 339 -10.96 -37.38 -2.19
N PHE A 340 -10.47 -36.55 -1.26
CA PHE A 340 -10.16 -35.15 -1.55
C PHE A 340 -9.00 -35.02 -2.56
N VAL A 341 -7.91 -35.78 -2.38
CA VAL A 341 -6.78 -35.76 -3.33
C VAL A 341 -7.22 -36.21 -4.72
N SER A 342 -8.09 -37.22 -4.82
CA SER A 342 -8.67 -37.65 -6.09
C SER A 342 -9.49 -36.55 -6.77
N GLN A 343 -10.25 -35.76 -5.99
CA GLN A 343 -10.98 -34.60 -6.49
C GLN A 343 -10.04 -33.48 -6.99
N GLU A 344 -8.94 -33.21 -6.29
CA GLU A 344 -7.94 -32.22 -6.71
C GLU A 344 -7.25 -32.64 -8.03
N ILE A 345 -6.91 -33.92 -8.17
CA ILE A 345 -6.34 -34.48 -9.42
C ILE A 345 -7.36 -34.33 -10.55
N TYR A 346 -8.63 -34.64 -10.29
CA TYR A 346 -9.69 -34.49 -11.28
C TYR A 346 -9.85 -33.03 -11.73
N LEU A 347 -9.93 -32.07 -10.79
CA LEU A 347 -10.02 -30.65 -11.09
C LEU A 347 -8.85 -30.17 -11.97
N LEU A 348 -7.62 -30.58 -11.63
CA LEU A 348 -6.44 -30.27 -12.42
C LEU A 348 -6.52 -30.88 -13.83
N SER A 349 -6.91 -32.15 -13.93
CA SER A 349 -7.03 -32.82 -15.22
C SER A 349 -8.07 -32.17 -16.12
N GLU A 350 -9.20 -31.72 -15.56
CA GLU A 350 -10.24 -31.02 -16.31
C GLU A 350 -9.71 -29.70 -16.88
N CYS A 351 -8.97 -28.92 -16.08
CA CYS A 351 -8.39 -27.65 -16.52
C CYS A 351 -7.23 -27.80 -17.52
N LEU A 352 -6.62 -28.98 -17.62
CA LEU A 352 -5.53 -29.26 -18.57
C LEU A 352 -6.03 -29.82 -19.91
N ASN A 353 -7.23 -30.42 -19.91
CA ASN A 353 -7.79 -31.13 -21.07
C ASN A 353 -8.82 -30.29 -21.86
N ASP A 354 -9.05 -29.04 -21.49
CA ASP A 354 -9.91 -28.14 -22.25
C ASP A 354 -9.26 -27.84 -23.62
N PRO A 355 -9.95 -28.02 -24.75
CA PRO A 355 -9.43 -27.64 -26.06
C PRO A 355 -8.98 -26.17 -26.03
N GLU A 356 -7.82 -25.89 -26.63
CA GLU A 356 -7.31 -24.52 -26.76
C GLU A 356 -8.44 -23.59 -27.23
N ASP A 357 -8.69 -22.53 -26.45
CA ASP A 357 -9.70 -21.50 -26.71
C ASP A 357 -9.72 -21.11 -28.21
N GLU A 358 -10.82 -21.42 -28.90
CA GLU A 358 -11.18 -20.83 -30.21
C GLU A 358 -11.47 -19.31 -30.10
N PHE A 359 -11.40 -18.73 -28.90
CA PHE A 359 -11.42 -17.29 -28.70
C PHE A 359 -10.01 -16.71 -28.84
N ASP A 360 -9.59 -16.60 -30.10
CA ASP A 360 -8.63 -15.59 -30.53
C ASP A 360 -9.23 -14.22 -30.21
N GLU A 361 -9.02 -13.73 -28.97
CA GLU A 361 -9.20 -12.33 -28.63
C GLU A 361 -8.26 -11.53 -29.54
N SER A 362 -8.82 -11.04 -30.65
CA SER A 362 -8.21 -10.01 -31.49
C SER A 362 -7.59 -8.94 -30.58
N PRO A 363 -6.28 -8.66 -30.73
CA PRO A 363 -5.56 -7.88 -29.75
C PRO A 363 -6.11 -6.44 -29.73
N SER A 364 -6.73 -6.07 -28.62
CA SER A 364 -6.91 -4.66 -28.29
C SER A 364 -5.51 -4.03 -28.15
N PRO A 365 -5.19 -2.93 -28.85
CA PRO A 365 -3.86 -2.36 -28.83
C PRO A 365 -3.61 -1.73 -27.45
N GLY A 366 -2.65 -2.25 -26.68
CA GLY A 366 -2.17 -1.57 -25.47
C GLY A 366 -1.67 -2.43 -24.30
N ILE A 367 -1.69 -3.76 -24.38
CA ILE A 367 -1.11 -4.59 -23.32
C ILE A 367 0.08 -5.36 -23.88
N GLU A 368 1.28 -4.87 -23.57
CA GLU A 368 2.52 -5.63 -23.75
C GLU A 368 2.39 -6.97 -23.00
N ARG A 369 2.28 -8.06 -23.75
CA ARG A 369 2.38 -9.43 -23.23
C ARG A 369 3.84 -9.65 -22.85
N GLU A 370 4.13 -9.70 -21.56
CA GLU A 370 5.40 -10.27 -21.09
C GLU A 370 5.34 -11.79 -21.29
N ALA A 371 6.03 -12.24 -22.33
CA ALA A 371 6.15 -13.64 -22.70
C ALA A 371 7.00 -14.39 -21.67
N GLY A 372 6.46 -15.50 -21.13
CA GLY A 372 7.19 -16.29 -20.16
C GLY A 372 6.63 -17.66 -19.81
N ARG A 373 5.84 -18.31 -20.69
CA ARG A 373 5.65 -19.78 -20.61
C ARG A 373 6.86 -20.47 -21.25
N LYS A 374 7.81 -20.92 -20.42
CA LYS A 374 8.57 -22.19 -20.53
C LYS A 374 9.66 -22.22 -19.46
N ALA A 375 9.34 -22.81 -18.31
CA ALA A 375 10.32 -23.44 -17.43
C ALA A 375 9.62 -24.62 -16.72
N ALA A 376 9.51 -25.72 -17.46
CA ALA A 376 9.25 -27.03 -16.88
C ALA A 376 10.50 -27.48 -16.12
N PHE A 377 10.29 -27.98 -14.90
CA PHE A 377 11.11 -28.97 -14.18
C PHE A 377 12.64 -28.92 -14.38
N HIS A 378 13.35 -28.30 -13.43
CA HIS A 378 14.69 -28.73 -13.06
C HIS A 378 14.90 -28.55 -11.55
N PHE A 379 14.87 -29.67 -10.83
CA PHE A 379 15.49 -29.80 -9.51
C PHE A 379 16.98 -30.10 -9.70
N PRO A 380 17.88 -29.51 -8.90
CA PRO A 380 19.12 -30.17 -8.55
C PRO A 380 19.17 -30.44 -7.05
N GLY A 381 19.15 -31.72 -6.70
CA GLY A 381 19.63 -32.23 -5.42
C GLY A 381 21.16 -32.22 -5.36
N GLU A 382 21.65 -32.46 -4.14
CA GLU A 382 23.03 -32.28 -3.68
C GLU A 382 24.10 -33.20 -4.29
N ALA A 383 25.32 -32.63 -4.32
CA ALA A 383 26.65 -33.22 -4.10
C ALA A 383 27.25 -34.24 -5.11
N VAL A 384 28.43 -33.92 -5.67
CA VAL A 384 29.76 -34.46 -5.26
C VAL A 384 30.89 -33.91 -6.15
N GLY A 385 31.86 -33.24 -5.50
CA GLY A 385 33.32 -33.28 -5.67
C GLY A 385 34.01 -33.32 -7.05
N ARG A 386 34.82 -32.30 -7.34
CA ARG A 386 36.32 -32.32 -7.31
C ARG A 386 36.91 -31.22 -8.21
N GLY A 387 38.05 -30.67 -7.74
CA GLY A 387 39.10 -30.14 -8.61
C GLY A 387 39.29 -28.63 -8.49
N GLY A 388 40.18 -28.24 -7.59
CA GLY A 388 40.41 -26.84 -7.24
C GLY A 388 41.25 -26.03 -8.23
N LYS A 389 41.41 -24.75 -7.88
CA LYS A 389 42.69 -24.04 -7.90
C LYS A 389 42.58 -22.79 -7.02
N SER A 390 43.59 -22.67 -6.18
CA SER A 390 43.87 -21.65 -5.16
C SER A 390 44.07 -20.26 -5.77
N LEU A 391 43.77 -19.19 -5.00
CA LEU A 391 44.61 -18.00 -4.84
C LEU A 391 44.10 -17.07 -3.70
N GLN A 392 44.79 -17.20 -2.57
CA GLN A 392 45.22 -16.22 -1.54
C GLN A 392 44.33 -15.05 -1.05
N ALA A 393 43.90 -15.20 0.21
CA ALA A 393 44.15 -14.40 1.43
C ALA A 393 44.49 -12.89 1.36
N GLY A 394 43.78 -12.13 2.21
CA GLY A 394 44.17 -10.82 2.75
C GLY A 394 43.23 -10.32 3.86
N GLU A 395 43.65 -10.54 5.12
CA GLU A 395 43.41 -9.82 6.41
C GLU A 395 42.02 -9.23 6.74
N GLU A 396 41.30 -9.77 7.73
CA GLU A 396 41.35 -9.51 9.19
C GLU A 396 40.91 -8.10 9.64
N ALA A 397 39.76 -8.04 10.33
CA ALA A 397 39.51 -7.11 11.43
C ALA A 397 38.45 -7.69 12.39
N VAL A 398 38.95 -8.13 13.54
CA VAL A 398 38.23 -8.58 14.74
C VAL A 398 37.70 -7.37 15.50
N VAL A 399 36.44 -7.40 15.95
CA VAL A 399 36.00 -6.64 17.14
C VAL A 399 35.02 -7.49 17.96
N ASP A 400 35.31 -7.48 19.24
CA ASP A 400 34.94 -8.34 20.36
C ASP A 400 33.46 -8.32 20.79
N GLU A 401 33.01 -9.45 21.33
CA GLU A 401 31.82 -9.58 22.19
C GLU A 401 32.19 -9.15 23.62
N SER A 402 31.27 -8.47 24.33
CA SER A 402 30.82 -8.81 25.70
C SER A 402 30.29 -7.61 26.51
N ALA A 403 29.45 -7.97 27.49
CA ALA A 403 28.72 -7.18 28.50
C ALA A 403 27.32 -6.71 28.07
N GLY A 404 26.23 -7.06 28.74
CA GLY A 404 26.04 -7.78 29.99
C GLY A 404 24.58 -7.58 30.43
N LEU A 405 23.95 -8.65 30.90
CA LEU A 405 22.63 -8.63 31.52
C LEU A 405 22.65 -7.82 32.82
N GLY A 406 21.60 -7.03 33.02
CA GLY A 406 21.23 -6.33 34.25
C GLY A 406 19.79 -5.87 34.15
#